data_AF-A0A8C8W350-F1
#
_entry.id   AF-A0A8C8W350-F1
#
_cell.length_a   1.000
_cell.length_b   1.000
_cell.length_c   1.000
_cell.angle_alpha   90.00
_cell.angle_beta   90.00
_cell.angle_gamma   90.00
#
_symmetry.space_group_name_H-M   'P 1'
#
loop_
_entity.id
_entity.type
_entity.pdbx_description
1 polymer ?
#
loop_
_entity_poly.entity_id
_entity_poly.type
_entity_poly.pdbx_seq_one_letter_code
_entity_poly.pdbx_strand_id
1 'polypeptide(L)'
;IAAMKHHDQKQLWEDRVNFIHGSSKAVMASAAAEEAVEAAAAEEAEARENPLVFLCSRCSRPLGDSLTWVTNREDDNCILLRCVSSNVSVDKEQRLSRCRGEEGCVLETLHCAGCSLSLGCVYRRTPKNLEYKRDLFCLSVEAIESYTLGSAEKHIVSGDKELLNLESRVEMEKSIQQMEDVLTALQTKLLEVESKLPLAGCSR
;
A
#
# COMPACT_ATOMS: atom_id res chain seq x y z
N ILE A 1 3.36 8.41 12.03
CA ILE A 1 3.15 6.96 11.82
C ILE A 1 1.69 6.69 12.08
N ALA A 2 0.88 6.70 11.02
CA ALA A 2 -0.57 6.50 11.15
C ALA A 2 -0.85 5.00 11.23
N ALA A 3 -1.32 4.53 12.38
CA ALA A 3 -1.85 3.19 12.51
C ALA A 3 -3.24 3.17 11.86
N MET A 4 -3.36 2.56 10.68
CA MET A 4 -4.66 2.25 10.07
C MET A 4 -5.38 1.22 10.95
N LYS A 5 -6.67 1.47 11.22
CA LYS A 5 -7.47 0.59 12.08
C LYS A 5 -7.87 -0.65 11.29
N HIS A 6 -8.02 -1.77 12.01
CA HIS A 6 -8.34 -3.11 11.47
C HIS A 6 -9.55 -3.17 10.52
N HIS A 7 -10.46 -2.19 10.58
CA HIS A 7 -11.62 -2.07 9.69
C HIS A 7 -11.24 -1.56 8.28
N ASP A 8 -10.28 -0.64 8.18
CA ASP A 8 -9.84 -0.05 6.91
C ASP A 8 -9.03 -1.07 6.08
N GLN A 9 -8.35 -1.99 6.76
CA GLN A 9 -7.57 -3.05 6.14
C GLN A 9 -8.43 -4.13 5.47
N LYS A 10 -9.63 -4.38 6.00
CA LYS A 10 -10.59 -5.33 5.45
C LYS A 10 -11.25 -4.80 4.16
N GLN A 11 -11.59 -3.50 4.12
CA GLN A 11 -12.16 -2.88 2.93
C GLN A 11 -11.15 -2.82 1.78
N LEU A 12 -9.90 -2.41 2.07
CA LEU A 12 -8.80 -2.43 1.09
C LEU A 12 -8.49 -3.83 0.56
N TRP A 13 -8.68 -4.86 1.37
CA TRP A 13 -8.54 -6.26 0.96
C TRP A 13 -9.67 -6.69 0.00
N GLU A 14 -10.92 -6.40 0.36
CA GLU A 14 -12.10 -6.74 -0.47
C GLU A 14 -12.09 -6.02 -1.83
N ASP A 15 -11.71 -4.74 -1.85
CA ASP A 15 -11.61 -3.95 -3.09
C ASP A 15 -10.51 -4.50 -4.03
N ARG A 16 -9.38 -4.96 -3.47
CA ARG A 16 -8.27 -5.55 -4.23
C ARG A 16 -8.59 -6.95 -4.77
N VAL A 17 -9.32 -7.76 -4.01
CA VAL A 17 -9.78 -9.09 -4.48
C VAL A 17 -10.71 -8.91 -5.68
N ASN A 18 -11.60 -7.93 -5.69
CA ASN A 18 -12.53 -7.70 -6.79
C ASN A 18 -11.84 -7.23 -8.09
N PHE A 19 -10.78 -6.44 -7.98
CA PHE A 19 -10.01 -5.93 -9.13
C PHE A 19 -9.32 -7.05 -9.92
N ILE A 20 -8.73 -8.04 -9.23
CA ILE A 20 -8.03 -9.17 -9.87
C ILE A 20 -8.97 -10.05 -10.72
N HIS A 21 -10.28 -10.04 -10.45
CA HIS A 21 -11.27 -10.85 -11.17
C HIS A 21 -11.87 -10.17 -12.43
N GLY A 22 -11.54 -8.90 -12.70
CA GLY A 22 -12.23 -8.09 -13.71
C GLY A 22 -11.70 -8.16 -15.16
N SER A 23 -10.46 -8.61 -15.39
CA SER A 23 -9.83 -8.43 -16.70
C SER A 23 -9.81 -9.71 -17.53
N SER A 24 -10.92 -9.99 -18.21
CA SER A 24 -10.91 -10.80 -19.42
C SER A 24 -11.93 -10.30 -20.42
N LYS A 25 -11.47 -9.44 -21.36
CA LYS A 25 -11.92 -9.51 -22.75
C LYS A 25 -11.06 -8.68 -23.73
N ALA A 26 -10.62 -9.42 -24.75
CA ALA A 26 -10.49 -9.10 -26.18
C ALA A 26 -9.27 -8.30 -26.69
N VAL A 27 -8.89 -8.64 -27.93
CA VAL A 27 -7.57 -8.55 -28.58
C VAL A 27 -7.66 -7.82 -29.95
N MET A 28 -6.53 -7.25 -30.43
CA MET A 28 -6.11 -6.87 -31.83
C MET A 28 -6.71 -5.57 -32.44
N ALA A 29 -6.06 -4.69 -33.23
CA ALA A 29 -4.72 -4.50 -33.87
C ALA A 29 -4.53 -2.97 -34.19
N SER A 30 -3.36 -2.33 -34.39
CA SER A 30 -2.41 -2.37 -35.52
C SER A 30 -1.28 -1.31 -35.33
N ALA A 31 -0.32 -1.25 -36.28
CA ALA A 31 1.04 -0.65 -36.31
C ALA A 31 1.30 0.80 -35.82
N ALA A 32 0.34 1.52 -35.24
CA ALA A 32 0.63 2.67 -34.34
C ALA A 32 1.12 2.21 -32.95
N ALA A 33 1.55 0.95 -32.88
CA ALA A 33 1.68 0.17 -31.67
C ALA A 33 3.04 0.32 -31.01
N GLU A 34 4.13 0.72 -31.68
CA GLU A 34 5.44 0.68 -31.01
C GLU A 34 5.63 1.81 -29.98
N GLU A 35 5.19 3.04 -30.26
CA GLU A 35 5.19 4.13 -29.25
C GLU A 35 4.11 3.92 -28.18
N ALA A 36 2.95 3.37 -28.56
CA ALA A 36 1.89 3.02 -27.63
C ALA A 36 2.23 1.79 -26.79
N VAL A 37 3.10 0.90 -27.24
CA VAL A 37 3.57 -0.28 -26.48
C VAL A 37 4.63 0.13 -25.48
N GLU A 38 5.48 1.13 -25.72
CA GLU A 38 6.40 1.63 -24.69
C GLU A 38 5.65 2.41 -23.60
N ALA A 39 4.65 3.23 -23.99
CA ALA A 39 3.79 3.96 -23.05
C ALA A 39 2.79 3.04 -22.32
N ALA A 40 2.22 2.04 -23.00
CA ALA A 40 1.37 1.02 -22.37
C ALA A 40 2.19 -0.02 -21.60
N ALA A 41 3.45 -0.29 -21.95
CA ALA A 41 4.34 -1.09 -21.10
C ALA A 41 4.79 -0.30 -19.87
N ALA A 42 4.92 1.03 -19.96
CA ALA A 42 5.12 1.89 -18.80
C ALA A 42 3.87 1.96 -17.92
N GLU A 43 2.66 2.06 -18.49
CA GLU A 43 1.38 2.00 -17.76
C GLU A 43 1.07 0.60 -17.20
N GLU A 44 1.37 -0.48 -17.94
CA GLU A 44 1.23 -1.87 -17.46
C GLU A 44 2.32 -2.22 -16.43
N ALA A 45 3.49 -1.60 -16.49
CA ALA A 45 4.51 -1.70 -15.44
C ALA A 45 4.12 -0.91 -14.19
N GLU A 46 3.40 0.21 -14.33
CA GLU A 46 2.80 0.96 -13.23
C GLU A 46 1.58 0.22 -12.64
N ALA A 47 0.90 -0.62 -13.44
CA ALA A 47 -0.22 -1.46 -13.01
C ALA A 47 0.21 -2.80 -12.37
N ARG A 48 1.51 -3.11 -12.32
CA ARG A 48 1.98 -4.24 -11.50
C ARG A 48 2.02 -3.79 -10.05
N GLU A 49 0.91 -4.00 -9.34
CA GLU A 49 0.85 -3.85 -7.88
C GLU A 49 2.11 -4.46 -7.25
N ASN A 50 2.86 -3.63 -6.54
CA ASN A 50 4.12 -4.07 -5.97
C ASN A 50 3.89 -5.26 -5.00
N PRO A 51 4.80 -6.24 -4.99
CA PRO A 51 4.65 -7.42 -4.15
C PRO A 51 4.57 -7.07 -2.66
N LEU A 52 3.71 -7.79 -1.95
CA LEU A 52 3.59 -7.72 -0.50
C LEU A 52 4.54 -8.73 0.14
N VAL A 53 5.20 -8.33 1.22
CA VAL A 53 5.93 -9.21 2.13
C VAL A 53 5.10 -9.38 3.39
N PHE A 54 4.86 -10.63 3.78
CA PHE A 54 4.20 -11.00 5.02
C PHE A 54 5.23 -11.15 6.14
N LEU A 55 5.01 -10.49 7.26
CA LEU A 55 5.91 -10.37 8.39
C LEU A 55 5.22 -10.94 9.63
N CYS A 56 5.98 -11.52 10.56
CA CYS A 56 5.43 -11.94 11.85
C CYS A 56 4.99 -10.72 12.68
N SER A 57 3.75 -10.67 13.14
CA SER A 57 3.21 -9.51 13.89
C SER A 57 3.93 -9.22 15.22
N ARG A 58 4.70 -10.18 15.76
CA ARG A 58 5.44 -10.00 17.02
C ARG A 58 6.89 -9.61 16.89
N CYS A 59 7.56 -10.00 15.81
CA CYS A 59 9.01 -9.79 15.66
C CYS A 59 9.41 -9.27 14.28
N SER A 60 8.42 -8.97 13.43
CA SER A 60 8.57 -8.47 12.06
C SER A 60 9.51 -9.30 11.18
N ARG A 61 9.70 -10.59 11.51
CA ARG A 61 10.53 -11.49 10.72
C ARG A 61 9.75 -11.90 9.46
N PRO A 62 10.35 -11.85 8.25
CA PRO A 62 9.66 -12.22 7.01
C PRO A 62 9.21 -13.66 7.02
N LEU A 63 7.97 -13.92 6.62
CA LEU A 63 7.34 -15.23 6.62
C LEU A 63 7.10 -15.74 5.19
N GLY A 64 6.80 -14.85 4.26
CA GLY A 64 6.54 -15.15 2.85
C GLY A 64 6.16 -13.88 2.09
N ASP A 65 5.66 -14.04 0.87
CA ASP A 65 5.29 -12.94 0.00
C ASP A 65 4.08 -13.29 -0.89
N SER A 66 3.50 -12.26 -1.52
CA SER A 66 2.30 -12.40 -2.35
C SER A 66 2.53 -13.12 -3.69
N LEU A 67 3.77 -13.40 -4.11
CA LEU A 67 4.04 -14.09 -5.38
C LEU A 67 3.64 -15.57 -5.33
N THR A 68 3.57 -16.14 -4.13
CA THR A 68 3.16 -17.53 -3.91
C THR A 68 1.73 -17.66 -3.39
N TRP A 69 1.01 -16.54 -3.28
CA TRP A 69 -0.35 -16.50 -2.76
C TRP A 69 -1.33 -17.20 -3.70
N VAL A 70 -2.18 -18.04 -3.12
CA VAL A 70 -3.34 -18.69 -3.73
C VAL A 70 -4.59 -17.91 -3.30
N THR A 71 -5.26 -17.25 -4.25
CA THR A 71 -6.55 -16.62 -3.98
C THR A 71 -7.59 -17.68 -3.57
N ASN A 72 -8.36 -17.41 -2.52
CA ASN A 72 -9.53 -18.20 -2.15
C ASN A 72 -10.68 -17.27 -1.76
N ARG A 73 -11.91 -17.68 -2.06
CA ARG A 73 -13.14 -16.92 -1.86
C ARG A 73 -13.85 -17.18 -0.53
N GLU A 74 -13.41 -18.17 0.26
CA GLU A 74 -14.23 -18.70 1.37
C GLU A 74 -13.60 -18.60 2.77
N ASP A 75 -12.38 -18.06 2.93
CA ASP A 75 -11.73 -17.94 4.25
C ASP A 75 -11.17 -16.54 4.52
N ASP A 76 -12.02 -15.66 5.05
CA ASP A 76 -11.66 -14.25 5.28
C ASP A 76 -10.54 -14.02 6.30
N ASN A 77 -10.14 -15.04 7.07
CA ASN A 77 -9.20 -14.87 8.19
C ASN A 77 -7.84 -15.57 8.02
N CYS A 78 -7.54 -16.13 6.84
CA CYS A 78 -6.19 -16.60 6.55
C CYS A 78 -5.74 -16.39 5.10
N ILE A 79 -4.42 -16.28 4.93
CA ILE A 79 -3.75 -16.18 3.64
C ILE A 79 -3.15 -17.54 3.29
N LEU A 80 -3.46 -18.04 2.10
CA LEU A 80 -2.98 -19.32 1.60
C LEU A 80 -1.74 -19.13 0.72
N LEU A 81 -0.60 -19.66 1.11
CA LEU A 81 0.64 -19.59 0.34
C LEU A 81 1.07 -20.98 -0.12
N ARG A 82 1.59 -21.08 -1.35
CA ARG A 82 2.26 -22.30 -1.85
C ARG A 82 3.59 -22.53 -1.14
N CYS A 83 4.29 -21.47 -0.77
CA CYS A 83 5.59 -21.55 -0.12
C CYS A 83 5.72 -20.48 0.97
N VAL A 84 6.55 -20.77 1.96
CA VAL A 84 6.95 -19.85 3.02
C VAL A 84 8.47 -19.85 3.16
N SER A 85 9.00 -18.82 3.80
CA SER A 85 10.43 -18.74 4.12
C SER A 85 10.86 -19.77 5.18
N SER A 86 12.16 -19.98 5.33
CA SER A 86 12.76 -20.80 6.40
C SER A 86 12.52 -20.24 7.81
N ASN A 87 11.91 -19.07 7.94
CA ASN A 87 11.54 -18.48 9.24
C ASN A 87 10.23 -19.06 9.79
N VAL A 88 9.56 -19.94 9.05
CA VAL A 88 8.38 -20.66 9.49
C VAL A 88 8.77 -22.12 9.77
N SER A 89 8.47 -22.58 11.00
CA SER A 89 8.64 -23.97 11.39
C SER A 89 7.29 -24.67 11.51
N VAL A 90 7.20 -25.91 11.01
CA VAL A 90 6.01 -26.76 11.14
C VAL A 90 6.14 -27.62 12.38
N ASP A 91 5.11 -27.62 13.21
CA ASP A 91 5.02 -28.50 14.38
C ASP A 91 4.93 -29.97 13.94
N LYS A 92 5.55 -30.86 14.70
CA LYS A 92 5.49 -32.30 14.47
C LYS A 92 4.18 -32.90 14.99
N GLU A 93 3.50 -32.21 15.91
CA GLU A 93 2.23 -32.67 16.45
C GLU A 93 1.07 -32.38 15.48
N GLN A 94 0.35 -33.44 15.12
CA GLN A 94 -0.87 -33.34 14.30
C GLN A 94 -2.10 -33.17 15.17
N ARG A 95 -2.99 -32.25 14.76
CA ARG A 95 -4.21 -31.91 15.50
C ARG A 95 -5.41 -31.97 14.58
N LEU A 96 -6.59 -32.27 15.13
CA LEU A 96 -7.85 -32.20 14.40
C LEU A 96 -8.39 -30.77 14.43
N SER A 97 -8.90 -30.28 13.30
CA SER A 97 -9.59 -28.99 13.27
C SER A 97 -10.82 -29.03 14.17
N ARG A 98 -11.03 -27.93 14.90
CA ARG A 98 -12.22 -27.69 15.74
C ARG A 98 -13.19 -26.71 15.08
N CYS A 99 -12.81 -26.16 13.93
CA CYS A 99 -13.61 -25.18 13.20
C CYS A 99 -14.79 -25.86 12.52
N ARG A 100 -15.95 -25.21 12.54
CA ARG A 100 -17.13 -25.67 11.80
C ARG A 100 -16.84 -25.64 10.30
N GLY A 101 -17.24 -26.68 9.58
CA GLY A 101 -16.97 -26.83 8.14
C GLY A 101 -15.60 -27.42 7.81
N GLU A 102 -14.74 -27.62 8.82
CA GLU A 102 -13.43 -28.26 8.70
C GLU A 102 -13.38 -29.60 9.45
N GLU A 103 -14.53 -30.19 9.75
CA GLU A 103 -14.61 -31.44 10.49
C GLU A 103 -13.83 -32.54 9.74
N GLY A 104 -12.98 -33.25 10.47
CA GLY A 104 -12.13 -34.30 9.91
C GLY A 104 -10.84 -33.82 9.25
N CYS A 105 -10.56 -32.51 9.23
CA CYS A 105 -9.26 -32.00 8.80
C CYS A 105 -8.17 -32.32 9.83
N VAL A 106 -7.01 -32.75 9.35
CA VAL A 106 -5.79 -32.91 10.15
C VAL A 106 -4.83 -31.79 9.82
N LEU A 107 -4.43 -31.07 10.84
CA LEU A 107 -3.65 -29.84 10.76
C LEU A 107 -2.31 -30.01 11.49
N GLU A 108 -1.28 -29.36 10.97
CA GLU A 108 -0.01 -29.13 11.68
C GLU A 108 0.15 -27.63 11.93
N THR A 109 0.50 -27.24 13.15
CA THR A 109 0.60 -25.83 13.53
C THR A 109 1.89 -25.20 12.99
N LEU A 110 1.79 -23.97 12.47
CA LEU A 110 2.91 -23.18 12.01
C LEU A 110 3.40 -22.25 13.12
N HIS A 111 4.70 -22.17 13.31
CA HIS A 111 5.33 -21.31 14.30
C HIS A 111 6.38 -20.39 13.66
N CYS A 112 6.49 -19.17 14.17
CA CYS A 112 7.60 -18.29 13.83
C CYS A 112 8.88 -18.81 14.49
N ALA A 113 9.93 -19.06 13.69
CA ALA A 113 11.22 -19.52 14.19
C ALA A 113 11.94 -18.49 15.07
N GLY A 114 11.49 -17.23 15.10
CA GLY A 114 12.07 -16.17 15.92
C GLY A 114 11.47 -16.00 17.30
N CYS A 115 10.14 -16.00 17.39
CA CYS A 115 9.42 -15.69 18.64
C CYS A 115 8.42 -16.78 19.06
N SER A 116 8.39 -17.91 18.34
CA SER A 116 7.51 -19.06 18.56
C SER A 116 6.01 -18.71 18.55
N LEU A 117 5.62 -17.57 17.99
CA LEU A 117 4.22 -17.23 17.78
C LEU A 117 3.58 -18.24 16.84
N SER A 118 2.38 -18.73 17.20
CA SER A 118 1.53 -19.53 16.31
C SER A 118 1.06 -18.66 15.14
N LEU A 119 1.52 -18.98 13.94
CA LEU A 119 1.24 -18.23 12.72
C LEU A 119 0.01 -18.73 11.96
N GLY A 120 -0.41 -19.97 12.20
CA GLY A 120 -1.49 -20.61 11.45
C GLY A 120 -1.28 -22.12 11.35
N CYS A 121 -1.62 -22.72 10.21
CA CYS A 121 -1.54 -24.17 10.04
C CYS A 121 -1.32 -24.62 8.58
N VAL A 122 -0.96 -25.89 8.42
CA VAL A 122 -0.96 -26.62 7.14
C VAL A 122 -1.97 -27.76 7.22
N TYR A 123 -2.80 -27.88 6.20
CA TYR A 123 -3.80 -28.95 6.10
C TYR A 123 -3.16 -30.19 5.47
N ARG A 124 -2.98 -31.24 6.28
CA ARG A 124 -2.39 -32.52 5.83
C ARG A 124 -3.42 -33.49 5.27
N ARG A 125 -4.56 -33.58 5.93
CA ARG A 125 -5.71 -34.35 5.44
C ARG A 125 -6.92 -33.46 5.42
N THR A 126 -7.63 -33.50 4.30
CA THR A 126 -8.83 -32.69 4.04
C THR A 126 -9.91 -33.53 3.39
N PRO A 127 -11.18 -33.29 3.72
CA PRO A 127 -12.31 -33.80 2.93
C PRO A 127 -12.31 -33.16 1.53
N LYS A 128 -13.05 -33.74 0.58
CA LYS A 128 -13.07 -33.32 -0.84
C LYS A 128 -13.39 -31.82 -1.03
N ASN A 129 -14.29 -31.28 -0.20
CA ASN A 129 -14.67 -29.87 -0.25
C ASN A 129 -13.57 -28.90 0.22
N LEU A 130 -12.53 -29.39 0.89
CA LEU A 130 -11.37 -28.60 1.35
C LEU A 130 -10.06 -29.08 0.73
N GLU A 131 -10.13 -29.86 -0.35
CA GLU A 131 -8.94 -30.37 -1.03
C GLU A 131 -8.03 -29.24 -1.55
N TYR A 132 -8.62 -28.10 -1.92
CA TYR A 132 -7.87 -26.93 -2.37
C TYR A 132 -6.94 -26.33 -1.30
N LYS A 133 -7.18 -26.57 0.00
CA LYS A 133 -6.31 -26.14 1.10
C LYS A 133 -5.16 -27.09 1.38
N ARG A 134 -5.21 -28.31 0.84
CA ARG A 134 -4.28 -29.38 1.20
C ARG A 134 -2.85 -28.98 0.83
N ASP A 135 -1.92 -29.20 1.75
CA ASP A 135 -0.50 -28.91 1.60
C ASP A 135 -0.18 -27.43 1.27
N LEU A 136 -1.11 -26.51 1.55
CA LEU A 136 -0.88 -25.06 1.54
C LEU A 136 -0.60 -24.53 2.96
N PHE A 137 0.18 -23.46 3.02
CA PHE A 137 0.43 -22.72 4.26
C PHE A 137 -0.69 -21.71 4.47
N CYS A 138 -1.55 -21.93 5.48
CA CYS A 138 -2.60 -20.99 5.89
C CYS A 138 -2.07 -20.15 7.05
N LEU A 139 -1.69 -18.91 6.76
CA LEU A 139 -1.24 -17.92 7.74
C LEU A 139 -2.43 -17.11 8.24
N SER A 140 -2.64 -17.07 9.55
CA SER A 140 -3.69 -16.26 10.17
C SER A 140 -3.41 -14.77 9.98
N VAL A 141 -4.41 -14.02 9.55
CA VAL A 141 -4.30 -12.55 9.36
C VAL A 141 -3.92 -11.84 10.67
N GLU A 142 -4.36 -12.34 11.82
CA GLU A 142 -4.03 -11.77 13.14
C GLU A 142 -2.55 -11.98 13.54
N ALA A 143 -1.90 -13.00 12.99
CA ALA A 143 -0.53 -13.37 13.32
C ALA A 143 0.53 -12.73 12.39
N ILE A 144 0.08 -11.98 11.38
CA ILE A 144 0.93 -11.42 10.33
C ILE A 144 0.69 -9.92 10.10
N GLU A 145 1.73 -9.24 9.65
CA GLU A 145 1.68 -7.87 9.11
C GLU A 145 2.07 -7.91 7.63
N SER A 146 1.64 -6.94 6.84
CA SER A 146 2.00 -6.85 5.41
C SER A 146 2.77 -5.56 5.12
N TYR A 147 3.77 -5.67 4.26
CA TYR A 147 4.54 -4.53 3.76
C TYR A 147 4.63 -4.57 2.24
N THR A 148 4.19 -3.51 1.57
CA THR A 148 4.27 -3.36 0.12
C THR A 148 5.67 -2.90 -0.29
N LEU A 149 6.39 -3.72 -1.05
CA LEU A 149 7.69 -3.35 -1.59
C LEU A 149 7.57 -2.15 -2.52
N GLY A 150 8.59 -1.28 -2.60
CA GLY A 150 8.56 -0.11 -3.49
C GLY A 150 7.49 0.95 -3.20
N SER A 151 6.75 0.85 -2.10
CA SER A 151 5.84 1.90 -1.61
C SER A 151 6.57 3.13 -1.04
N ALA A 152 7.89 3.06 -0.89
CA ALA A 152 8.70 4.17 -0.44
C ALA A 152 9.02 5.10 -1.62
N GLU A 153 8.27 6.19 -1.76
CA GLU A 153 8.49 7.28 -2.73
C GLU A 153 9.79 8.09 -2.48
N LYS A 154 10.64 7.65 -1.55
CA LYS A 154 11.88 8.35 -1.22
C LYS A 154 12.95 8.03 -2.26
N HIS A 155 12.86 8.72 -3.38
CA HIS A 155 14.01 8.94 -4.23
C HIS A 155 15.08 9.69 -3.42
N ILE A 156 16.30 9.15 -3.39
CA ILE A 156 17.47 10.02 -3.26
C ILE A 156 17.37 10.92 -4.48
N VAL A 157 17.01 12.18 -4.30
CA VAL A 157 17.00 13.16 -5.38
C VAL A 157 18.42 13.17 -5.94
N SER A 158 18.62 12.53 -7.09
CA SER A 158 19.79 12.74 -7.92
C SER A 158 19.92 14.25 -8.06
N GLY A 159 21.08 14.82 -7.75
CA GLY A 159 21.31 16.26 -7.56
C GLY A 159 21.04 17.18 -8.77
N ASP A 160 20.28 16.70 -9.76
CA ASP A 160 19.98 17.37 -11.02
C ASP A 160 18.52 17.82 -11.13
N LYS A 161 17.66 17.56 -10.13
CA LYS A 161 16.42 18.34 -9.98
C LYS A 161 16.85 19.62 -9.30
N GLU A 162 16.69 20.77 -9.98
CA GLU A 162 17.00 22.12 -9.49
C GLU A 162 16.37 22.37 -8.11
N LEU A 163 17.02 21.88 -7.07
CA LEU A 163 16.73 22.21 -5.69
C LEU A 163 17.11 23.68 -5.58
N LEU A 164 16.15 24.49 -5.17
CA LEU A 164 16.32 25.90 -4.83
C LEU A 164 17.62 26.05 -4.02
N ASN A 165 18.68 26.49 -4.68
CA ASN A 165 19.98 26.59 -4.05
C ASN A 165 19.95 27.77 -3.03
N LEU A 166 20.94 27.86 -2.16
CA LEU A 166 20.99 28.91 -1.13
C LEU A 166 20.98 30.33 -1.75
N GLU A 167 21.54 30.49 -2.94
CA GLU A 167 21.57 31.74 -3.71
C GLU A 167 20.18 32.10 -4.28
N SER A 168 19.44 31.11 -4.81
CA SER A 168 18.05 31.23 -5.26
C SER A 168 17.11 31.63 -4.13
N ARG A 169 17.35 31.14 -2.90
CA ARG A 169 16.61 31.59 -1.72
C ARG A 169 16.85 33.08 -1.42
N VAL A 170 18.10 33.54 -1.49
CA VAL A 170 18.45 34.96 -1.26
C VAL A 170 17.83 35.86 -2.34
N GLU A 171 17.82 35.42 -3.59
CA GLU A 171 17.16 36.15 -4.69
C GLU A 171 15.65 36.24 -4.50
N MET A 172 15.00 35.16 -4.09
CA MET A 172 13.57 35.16 -3.76
C MET A 172 13.27 36.06 -2.56
N GLU A 173 14.03 35.97 -1.47
CA GLU A 173 13.87 36.85 -0.30
C GLU A 173 14.02 38.33 -0.69
N LYS A 174 14.97 38.66 -1.58
CA LYS A 174 15.11 40.00 -2.13
C LYS A 174 13.89 40.43 -2.96
N SER A 175 13.35 39.55 -3.80
CA SER A 175 12.16 39.83 -4.60
C SER A 175 10.92 40.05 -3.72
N ILE A 176 10.80 39.30 -2.62
CA ILE A 176 9.74 39.45 -1.62
C ILE A 176 9.87 40.81 -0.93
N GLN A 177 11.08 41.18 -0.50
CA GLN A 177 11.30 42.49 0.13
C GLN A 177 10.96 43.64 -0.80
N GLN A 178 11.33 43.53 -2.08
CA GLN A 178 10.97 44.53 -3.09
C GLN A 178 9.45 44.65 -3.28
N MET A 179 8.72 43.53 -3.24
CA MET A 179 7.26 43.55 -3.31
C MET A 179 6.63 44.20 -2.06
N GLU A 180 7.17 43.93 -0.87
CA GLU A 180 6.72 44.55 0.38
C GLU A 180 6.92 46.07 0.36
N ASP A 181 8.06 46.55 -0.13
CA ASP A 181 8.36 47.98 -0.24
C ASP A 181 7.37 48.68 -1.19
N VAL A 182 7.08 48.06 -2.34
CA VAL A 182 6.10 48.57 -3.31
C VAL A 182 4.69 48.59 -2.71
N LEU A 183 4.28 47.54 -2.02
CA LEU A 183 2.98 47.48 -1.34
C LEU A 183 2.85 48.59 -0.29
N THR A 184 3.88 48.80 0.51
CA THR A 184 3.90 49.82 1.57
C THR A 184 3.83 51.23 0.97
N ALA A 185 4.53 51.47 -0.15
CA ALA A 185 4.47 52.73 -0.87
C ALA A 185 3.08 52.99 -1.47
N LEU A 186 2.44 51.95 -2.04
CA LEU A 186 1.07 52.05 -2.56
C LEU A 186 0.07 52.32 -1.44
N GLN A 187 0.18 51.62 -0.30
CA GLN A 187 -0.67 51.84 0.87
C GLN A 187 -0.56 53.28 1.38
N THR A 188 0.65 53.83 1.43
CA THR A 188 0.89 55.22 1.86
C THR A 188 0.21 56.21 0.92
N LYS A 189 0.33 56.02 -0.40
CA LYS A 189 -0.35 56.86 -1.39
C LYS A 189 -1.87 56.73 -1.33
N LEU A 190 -2.38 55.52 -1.07
CA LEU A 190 -3.81 55.27 -0.95
C LEU A 190 -4.39 56.02 0.27
N LEU A 191 -3.72 55.96 1.42
CA LEU A 191 -4.09 56.73 2.61
C LEU A 191 -4.06 58.25 2.37
N GLU A 192 -3.08 58.74 1.61
CA GLU A 192 -3.01 60.15 1.24
C GLU A 192 -4.22 60.56 0.36
N VAL A 193 -4.59 59.73 -0.61
CA VAL A 193 -5.77 59.97 -1.45
C VAL A 193 -7.06 59.89 -0.63
N GLU A 194 -7.21 58.89 0.24
CA GLU A 194 -8.36 58.75 1.15
C GLU A 194 -8.52 59.97 2.06
N SER A 195 -7.42 60.52 2.59
CA SER A 195 -7.46 61.73 3.43
C SER A 195 -7.90 62.99 2.69
N LYS A 196 -7.77 63.01 1.36
CA LYS A 196 -8.14 64.14 0.48
C LYS A 196 -9.51 63.96 -0.15
N LEU A 197 -10.13 62.78 0.00
CA LEU A 197 -11.49 62.54 -0.44
C LEU A 197 -12.46 63.07 0.64
N PRO A 198 -13.38 63.99 0.30
CA PRO A 198 -14.43 64.37 1.22
C PRO A 198 -15.33 63.16 1.47
N LEU A 199 -15.62 62.87 2.74
CA LEU A 199 -16.71 61.97 3.12
C LEU A 199 -18.00 62.51 2.50
N ALA A 200 -18.40 61.95 1.36
CA ALA A 200 -19.72 62.16 0.78
C ALA A 200 -20.75 61.38 1.63
N GLY A 201 -20.91 61.80 2.89
CA GLY A 201 -22.08 61.54 3.68
C GLY A 201 -23.19 62.45 3.15
N CYS A 202 -23.97 61.94 2.18
CA CYS A 202 -25.26 62.51 1.89
C CYS A 202 -26.20 62.11 3.04
N SER A 203 -26.30 62.96 4.07
CA SER A 203 -27.39 62.90 5.03
C SER A 203 -28.70 63.33 4.36
N ARG A 204 -29.77 62.61 4.71
CA ARG A 204 -31.18 62.88 4.35
C ARG A 204 -31.63 64.29 4.68
#